data_AF-A0AAX4KH62-F1
#
_entry.id   AF-A0AAX4KH62-F1
#
_cell.length_a   1.000
_cell.length_b   1.000
_cell.length_c   1.000
_cell.angle_alpha   90.00
_cell.angle_beta   90.00
_cell.angle_gamma   90.00
#
_symmetry.space_group_name_H-M   'P 1'
#
loop_
_entity.id
_entity.type
_entity.pdbx_description
1 polymer ?
#
loop_
_entity_poly.entity_id
_entity_poly.type
_entity_poly.pdbx_seq_one_letter_code
_entity_poly.pdbx_strand_id
1 'polypeptide(L)'
;MLIKSFVLLTAATAGTFAAPQRFGWGATTSAPAAPPPSSSSPPAGALPASSASVPSSGGGAATGGESHQITIVNNCGEGQPLFAYAANRAGQPVQGSVTIDGPVDSGIAWMDGTKDNCEFDGTGCGFMEFTIANSMTNSADYSLLTTGLGEHHFKYAMDFKFTGECTAGPGKCLSGDNCPGAYTGADTFSGDPTTCGGQNVGIHITFC
;
A
#
# COMPACT_ATOMS: atom_id res chain seq x y z
N MET A 1 -9.25 -13.60 69.64
CA MET A 1 -8.52 -14.22 68.51
C MET A 1 -9.12 -13.67 67.22
N LEU A 2 -8.50 -12.63 66.63
CA LEU A 2 -8.91 -12.09 65.33
C LEU A 2 -7.69 -12.14 64.40
N ILE A 3 -7.87 -12.81 63.27
CA ILE A 3 -6.85 -13.19 62.30
C ILE A 3 -6.54 -11.98 61.40
N LYS A 4 -5.25 -11.61 61.34
CA LYS A 4 -4.69 -10.64 60.39
C LYS A 4 -4.77 -11.24 58.98
N SER A 5 -5.52 -10.61 58.08
CA SER A 5 -5.50 -10.95 56.65
C SER A 5 -4.39 -10.15 55.95
N PHE A 6 -3.43 -10.90 55.41
CA PHE A 6 -2.37 -10.46 54.52
C PHE A 6 -2.96 -10.30 53.12
N VAL A 7 -2.93 -9.09 52.54
CA VAL A 7 -3.23 -8.89 51.12
C VAL A 7 -1.91 -9.03 50.36
N LEU A 8 -1.78 -10.12 49.60
CA LEU A 8 -0.70 -10.34 48.65
C LEU A 8 -0.94 -9.46 47.41
N LEU A 9 -0.05 -8.51 47.17
CA LEU A 9 0.03 -7.77 45.92
C LEU A 9 0.70 -8.68 44.88
N THR A 10 -0.05 -9.14 43.87
CA THR A 10 0.51 -9.88 42.72
C THR A 10 0.90 -8.85 41.67
N ALA A 11 2.20 -8.73 41.38
CA ALA A 11 2.72 -7.88 40.32
C ALA A 11 2.34 -8.48 38.96
N ALA A 12 1.57 -7.75 38.17
CA ALA A 12 1.32 -8.07 36.77
C ALA A 12 2.55 -7.69 35.94
N THR A 13 3.15 -8.69 35.29
CA THR A 13 4.23 -8.55 34.32
C THR A 13 3.69 -7.85 33.08
N ALA A 14 4.13 -6.62 32.82
CA ALA A 14 3.85 -5.92 31.56
C ALA A 14 4.58 -6.63 30.42
N GLY A 15 3.81 -7.27 29.54
CA GLY A 15 4.30 -7.78 28.26
C GLY A 15 4.57 -6.60 27.32
N THR A 16 5.82 -6.47 26.88
CA THR A 16 6.25 -5.51 25.87
C THR A 16 5.58 -5.88 24.53
N PHE A 17 4.51 -5.19 24.16
CA PHE A 17 4.04 -5.20 22.78
C PHE A 17 5.07 -4.44 21.94
N ALA A 18 5.68 -5.11 20.97
CA ALA A 18 6.56 -4.49 20.01
C ALA A 18 5.76 -3.48 19.19
N ALA A 19 6.05 -2.19 19.36
CA ALA A 19 5.56 -1.17 18.45
C ALA A 19 6.08 -1.48 17.04
N PRO A 20 5.27 -1.35 15.98
CA PRO A 20 5.77 -1.45 14.61
C PRO A 20 6.87 -0.41 14.43
N GLN A 21 8.04 -0.89 13.99
CA GLN A 21 9.21 -0.07 13.76
C GLN A 21 8.87 0.92 12.64
N ARG A 22 8.61 2.19 12.99
CA ARG A 22 8.52 3.29 12.03
C ARG A 22 9.89 3.48 11.39
N PHE A 23 10.02 3.11 10.12
CA PHE A 23 11.25 3.29 9.37
C PHE A 23 11.43 4.76 9.00
N GLY A 24 12.56 5.34 9.42
CA GLY A 24 12.97 6.68 9.04
C GLY A 24 13.43 6.69 7.59
N TRP A 25 12.63 7.28 6.71
CA TRP A 25 13.01 7.53 5.33
C TRP A 25 14.09 8.62 5.29
N GLY A 26 15.35 8.21 5.16
CA GLY A 26 16.46 9.15 4.94
C GLY A 26 16.31 9.81 3.57
N ALA A 27 16.08 11.13 3.56
CA ALA A 27 16.08 11.94 2.35
C ALA A 27 17.46 11.85 1.68
N THR A 28 17.54 11.12 0.57
CA THR A 28 18.71 11.16 -0.32
C THR A 28 18.31 11.99 -1.54
N THR A 29 18.74 13.25 -1.52
CA THR A 29 18.57 14.21 -2.61
C THR A 29 19.43 13.77 -3.81
N SER A 30 18.85 12.95 -4.68
CA SER A 30 19.47 12.60 -5.97
C SER A 30 19.04 13.62 -7.02
N ALA A 31 20.00 14.18 -7.75
CA ALA A 31 19.78 15.14 -8.82
C ALA A 31 18.96 14.53 -9.98
N PRO A 32 18.12 15.32 -10.69
CA PRO A 32 17.28 14.82 -11.77
C PRO A 32 18.12 14.32 -12.96
N ALA A 33 17.85 13.09 -13.39
CA ALA A 33 18.42 12.51 -14.60
C ALA A 33 17.83 13.18 -15.86
N ALA A 34 18.68 13.35 -16.88
CA ALA A 34 18.31 13.96 -18.15
C ALA A 34 17.22 13.15 -18.90
N PRO A 35 16.30 13.82 -19.63
CA PRO A 35 15.24 13.14 -20.35
C PRO A 35 15.78 12.31 -21.53
N PRO A 36 15.23 11.11 -21.79
CA PRO A 36 15.60 10.32 -22.96
C PRO A 36 15.05 10.93 -24.27
N PRO A 37 15.71 10.67 -25.42
CA PRO A 37 15.26 11.16 -26.71
C PRO A 37 13.97 10.47 -27.17
N SER A 38 13.07 11.26 -27.77
CA SER A 38 11.77 10.85 -28.30
C SER A 38 11.91 9.92 -29.51
N SER A 39 11.39 8.70 -29.40
CA SER A 39 11.25 7.76 -30.51
C SER A 39 9.87 7.90 -31.17
N SER A 40 9.87 7.94 -32.49
CA SER A 40 8.70 8.11 -33.35
C SER A 40 7.97 6.78 -33.58
N SER A 41 6.64 6.81 -33.44
CA SER A 41 5.75 5.66 -33.62
C SER A 41 5.57 5.27 -35.10
N PRO A 42 5.51 3.96 -35.44
CA PRO A 42 5.06 3.48 -36.74
C PRO A 42 3.52 3.40 -36.84
N PRO A 43 2.96 3.34 -38.06
CA PRO A 43 1.52 3.39 -38.30
C PRO A 43 0.79 2.07 -38.00
N ALA A 44 -0.51 2.21 -37.72
CA ALA A 44 -1.45 1.15 -37.38
C ALA A 44 -1.65 0.13 -38.52
N GLY A 45 -1.34 -1.14 -38.23
CA GLY A 45 -1.66 -2.31 -39.03
C GLY A 45 -2.80 -3.13 -38.41
N ALA A 46 -3.69 -3.64 -39.25
CA ALA A 46 -4.93 -4.30 -38.90
C ALA A 46 -4.76 -5.67 -38.19
N LEU A 47 -5.76 -6.01 -37.36
CA LEU A 47 -5.89 -7.21 -36.54
C LEU A 47 -6.18 -8.48 -37.37
N PRO A 48 -5.51 -9.62 -37.09
CA PRO A 48 -6.06 -10.94 -37.37
C PRO A 48 -6.73 -11.53 -36.11
N ALA A 49 -7.95 -12.03 -36.29
CA ALA A 49 -8.61 -12.93 -35.36
C ALA A 49 -7.98 -14.34 -35.45
N SER A 50 -7.80 -15.03 -34.31
CA SER A 50 -8.20 -16.44 -34.11
C SER A 50 -7.46 -17.13 -32.96
N SER A 51 -8.18 -18.12 -32.40
CA SER A 51 -7.71 -19.32 -31.68
C SER A 51 -7.57 -19.21 -30.16
N ALA A 52 -8.67 -19.52 -29.47
CA ALA A 52 -8.64 -19.92 -28.07
C ALA A 52 -8.08 -21.36 -27.97
N SER A 53 -6.88 -21.48 -27.41
CA SER A 53 -6.33 -22.75 -26.94
C SER A 53 -6.43 -22.79 -25.41
N VAL A 54 -7.21 -23.74 -24.90
CA VAL A 54 -7.37 -24.03 -23.47
C VAL A 54 -6.13 -24.81 -23.00
N PRO A 55 -5.34 -24.32 -22.03
CA PRO A 55 -4.27 -25.11 -21.47
C PRO A 55 -4.78 -26.07 -20.38
N SER A 56 -4.30 -27.30 -20.52
CA SER A 56 -4.47 -28.45 -19.66
C SER A 56 -3.98 -28.20 -18.23
N SER A 57 -4.82 -28.51 -17.23
CA SER A 57 -4.50 -28.47 -15.81
C SER A 57 -3.64 -29.68 -15.41
N GLY A 58 -2.33 -29.54 -15.54
CA GLY A 58 -1.36 -30.45 -14.92
C GLY A 58 -1.21 -30.09 -13.44
N GLY A 59 -1.81 -30.91 -12.57
CA GLY A 59 -1.66 -30.81 -11.11
C GLY A 59 -0.25 -31.21 -10.67
N GLY A 60 0.68 -30.26 -10.72
CA GLY A 60 1.83 -30.26 -9.83
C GLY A 60 1.37 -29.72 -8.48
N ALA A 61 1.68 -30.42 -7.39
CA ALA A 61 1.58 -29.83 -6.07
C ALA A 61 2.50 -28.61 -6.04
N ALA A 62 1.91 -27.42 -6.21
CA ALA A 62 2.63 -26.18 -6.02
C ALA A 62 3.13 -26.20 -4.58
N THR A 63 4.45 -26.29 -4.39
CA THR A 63 5.08 -25.67 -3.22
C THR A 63 4.69 -24.20 -3.30
N GLY A 64 3.55 -23.85 -2.71
CA GLY A 64 2.88 -22.58 -2.93
C GLY A 64 3.80 -21.45 -2.54
N GLY A 65 4.42 -20.82 -3.53
CA GLY A 65 5.15 -19.57 -3.33
C GLY A 65 4.18 -18.51 -2.84
N GLU A 66 4.69 -17.61 -2.02
CA GLU A 66 3.99 -16.38 -1.68
C GLU A 66 3.79 -15.55 -2.96
N SER A 67 2.56 -15.18 -3.27
CA SER A 67 2.23 -14.39 -4.47
C SER A 67 1.04 -13.47 -4.18
N HIS A 68 1.23 -12.17 -4.40
CA HIS A 68 0.25 -11.14 -4.08
C HIS A 68 -0.13 -10.36 -5.34
N GLN A 69 -1.42 -10.23 -5.60
CA GLN A 69 -1.93 -9.40 -6.69
C GLN A 69 -2.19 -7.97 -6.19
N ILE A 70 -1.51 -7.00 -6.78
CA ILE A 70 -1.77 -5.58 -6.57
C ILE A 70 -2.52 -5.07 -7.80
N THR A 71 -3.78 -4.68 -7.61
CA THR A 71 -4.61 -4.08 -8.66
C THR A 71 -4.72 -2.59 -8.40
N ILE A 72 -4.43 -1.77 -9.41
CA ILE A 72 -4.50 -0.32 -9.32
C ILE A 72 -5.39 0.22 -10.44
N VAL A 73 -6.37 1.04 -10.06
CA VAL A 73 -7.32 1.68 -10.98
C VAL A 73 -7.21 3.19 -10.86
N ASN A 74 -7.05 3.87 -11.99
CA ASN A 74 -7.11 5.32 -12.09
C ASN A 74 -8.41 5.75 -12.79
N ASN A 75 -9.32 6.35 -12.04
CA ASN A 75 -10.54 6.97 -12.55
C ASN A 75 -10.46 8.51 -12.57
N CYS A 76 -9.32 9.11 -12.21
CA CYS A 76 -9.17 10.56 -12.08
C CYS A 76 -9.24 11.30 -13.42
N GLY A 77 -9.04 10.59 -14.53
CA GLY A 77 -8.94 11.18 -15.86
C GLY A 77 -7.63 11.95 -16.10
N GLU A 78 -6.76 12.01 -15.09
CA GLU A 78 -5.42 12.59 -15.13
C GLU A 78 -4.46 11.78 -14.25
N GLY A 79 -3.18 12.12 -14.35
CA GLY A 79 -2.10 11.48 -13.60
C GLY A 79 -1.89 10.01 -13.92
N GLN A 80 -0.92 9.43 -13.24
CA GLN A 80 -0.55 8.03 -13.35
C GLN A 80 -0.40 7.43 -11.96
N PRO A 81 -1.13 6.35 -11.64
CA PRO A 81 -1.00 5.75 -10.34
C PRO A 81 0.29 4.93 -10.30
N LEU A 82 1.07 5.15 -9.25
CA LEU A 82 2.33 4.51 -8.99
C LEU A 82 2.27 3.78 -7.64
N PHE A 83 3.10 2.76 -7.48
CA PHE A 83 3.43 2.27 -6.16
C PHE A 83 4.89 1.85 -6.05
N ALA A 84 5.42 1.89 -4.83
CA ALA A 84 6.74 1.40 -4.47
C ALA A 84 6.64 0.59 -3.18
N TYR A 85 7.60 -0.26 -2.91
CA TYR A 85 7.70 -1.11 -1.73
C TYR A 85 9.18 -1.37 -1.43
N ALA A 86 9.50 -1.93 -0.27
CA ALA A 86 10.88 -2.01 0.22
C ALA A 86 11.88 -2.58 -0.82
N ALA A 87 11.49 -3.62 -1.56
CA ALA A 87 12.39 -4.29 -2.51
C ALA A 87 12.63 -3.50 -3.81
N ASN A 88 11.74 -2.60 -4.22
CA ASN A 88 11.89 -1.81 -5.45
C ASN A 88 12.11 -0.31 -5.21
N ARG A 89 12.19 0.13 -3.95
CA ARG A 89 12.21 1.55 -3.61
C ARG A 89 13.39 2.34 -4.18
N ALA A 90 14.55 1.70 -4.34
CA ALA A 90 15.72 2.32 -4.99
C ALA A 90 15.64 2.31 -6.53
N GLY A 91 14.63 1.63 -7.08
CA GLY A 91 14.36 1.54 -8.51
C GLY A 91 13.27 2.52 -8.97
N GLN A 92 12.64 2.19 -10.09
CA GLN A 92 11.48 2.91 -10.59
C GLN A 92 10.21 2.42 -9.89
N PRO A 93 9.30 3.31 -9.45
CA PRO A 93 7.97 2.92 -9.03
C PRO A 93 7.29 2.04 -10.08
N VAL A 94 6.49 1.10 -9.62
CA VAL A 94 5.71 0.25 -10.51
C VAL A 94 4.48 1.01 -10.98
N GLN A 95 4.23 0.93 -12.28
CA GLN A 95 3.07 1.52 -12.93
C GLN A 95 1.97 0.47 -13.10
N GLY A 96 0.76 0.77 -12.63
CA GLY A 96 -0.41 -0.08 -12.81
C GLY A 96 -0.42 -1.37 -11.98
N SER A 97 -1.27 -2.31 -12.39
CA SER A 97 -1.50 -3.57 -11.69
C SER A 97 -0.40 -4.60 -11.97
N VAL A 98 0.02 -5.35 -10.95
CA VAL A 98 1.06 -6.38 -11.06
C VAL A 98 0.83 -7.52 -10.06
N THR A 99 1.43 -8.67 -10.35
CA THR A 99 1.58 -9.76 -9.37
C THR A 99 3.02 -9.75 -8.87
N ILE A 100 3.21 -9.78 -7.55
CA ILE A 100 4.52 -9.87 -6.90
C ILE A 100 4.65 -11.27 -6.30
N ASP A 101 5.71 -11.96 -6.70
CA ASP A 101 6.11 -13.24 -6.09
C ASP A 101 7.03 -12.95 -4.89
N GLY A 102 6.49 -13.10 -3.68
CA GLY A 102 7.12 -12.74 -2.41
C GLY A 102 6.40 -11.62 -1.67
N PRO A 103 6.86 -11.27 -0.46
CA PRO A 103 6.18 -10.31 0.41
C PRO A 103 6.28 -8.88 -0.12
N VAL A 104 5.26 -8.08 0.16
CA VAL A 104 5.23 -6.65 -0.11
C VAL A 104 5.33 -5.91 1.22
N ASP A 105 6.55 -5.54 1.60
CA ASP A 105 6.82 -4.79 2.82
C ASP A 105 6.82 -3.28 2.56
N SER A 106 6.11 -2.53 3.39
CA SER A 106 6.10 -1.06 3.42
C SER A 106 5.79 -0.47 2.04
N GLY A 107 4.74 -1.01 1.41
CA GLY A 107 4.20 -0.54 0.15
C GLY A 107 3.55 0.83 0.29
N ILE A 108 3.74 1.68 -0.69
CA ILE A 108 3.15 3.02 -0.79
C ILE A 108 2.55 3.20 -2.19
N ALA A 109 1.32 3.68 -2.30
CA ALA A 109 0.66 3.95 -3.58
C ALA A 109 0.11 5.37 -3.65
N TRP A 110 0.41 6.08 -4.75
CA TRP A 110 0.06 7.48 -4.96
C TRP A 110 -0.19 7.78 -6.45
N MET A 111 -0.64 8.99 -6.75
CA MET A 111 -0.79 9.52 -8.11
C MET A 111 0.36 10.46 -8.45
N ASP A 112 1.08 10.19 -9.54
CA ASP A 112 2.06 11.11 -10.14
C ASP A 112 1.45 11.86 -11.34
N GLY A 113 2.07 12.96 -11.76
CA GLY A 113 1.66 13.72 -12.95
C GLY A 113 0.28 14.36 -12.86
N THR A 114 -0.24 14.55 -11.65
CA THR A 114 -1.47 15.32 -11.40
C THR A 114 -1.17 16.81 -11.47
N LYS A 115 -2.21 17.64 -11.59
CA LYS A 115 -2.08 19.11 -11.51
C LYS A 115 -1.53 19.60 -10.15
N ASP A 116 -1.65 18.79 -9.11
CA ASP A 116 -1.20 19.09 -7.75
C ASP A 116 0.30 18.80 -7.54
N ASN A 117 0.98 18.21 -8.54
CA ASN A 117 2.41 17.89 -8.53
C ASN A 117 2.82 17.06 -7.30
N CYS A 118 2.13 15.96 -7.06
CA CYS A 118 2.51 15.01 -6.01
C CYS A 118 3.94 14.52 -6.24
N GLU A 119 4.80 14.63 -5.23
CA GLU A 119 6.17 14.15 -5.34
C GLU A 119 6.22 12.61 -5.20
N PHE A 120 7.42 12.05 -5.35
CA PHE A 120 7.68 10.65 -5.03
C PHE A 120 7.21 10.40 -3.59
N ASP A 121 6.54 9.26 -3.34
CA ASP A 121 5.86 8.88 -2.09
C ASP A 121 4.54 9.58 -1.77
N GLY A 122 4.11 10.49 -2.64
CA GLY A 122 2.88 11.23 -2.43
C GLY A 122 3.05 12.48 -1.58
N THR A 123 4.27 12.87 -1.18
CA THR A 123 4.54 14.17 -0.55
C THR A 123 3.84 15.32 -1.31
N GLY A 124 3.15 16.20 -0.57
CA GLY A 124 2.27 17.26 -1.12
C GLY A 124 0.85 16.79 -1.47
N CYS A 125 0.60 15.48 -1.45
CA CYS A 125 -0.65 14.79 -1.72
C CYS A 125 -0.94 13.72 -0.66
N GLY A 126 -1.99 12.93 -0.83
CA GLY A 126 -2.31 11.80 0.02
C GLY A 126 -1.83 10.53 -0.65
N PHE A 127 -1.56 9.50 0.13
CA PHE A 127 -1.18 8.20 -0.40
C PHE A 127 -1.73 7.08 0.49
N MET A 128 -1.59 5.86 0.01
CA MET A 128 -1.91 4.67 0.79
C MET A 128 -0.66 3.92 1.19
N GLU A 129 -0.62 3.45 2.43
CA GLU A 129 0.39 2.55 2.97
C GLU A 129 -0.17 1.12 3.04
N PHE A 130 0.63 0.11 2.71
CA PHE A 130 0.22 -1.29 2.82
C PHE A 130 1.39 -2.25 3.00
N THR A 131 1.19 -3.28 3.83
CA THR A 131 2.10 -4.41 3.99
C THR A 131 1.30 -5.70 3.80
N ILE A 132 1.78 -6.57 2.92
CA ILE A 132 1.12 -7.84 2.59
C ILE A 132 2.17 -8.94 2.57
N ALA A 133 2.00 -9.93 3.45
CA ALA A 133 2.85 -11.09 3.51
C ALA A 133 2.16 -12.28 4.22
N ASN A 134 2.44 -13.50 3.79
CA ASN A 134 1.90 -14.74 4.33
C ASN A 134 2.35 -15.01 5.78
N SER A 135 3.47 -14.43 6.20
CA SER A 135 4.06 -14.64 7.52
C SER A 135 3.56 -13.70 8.61
N MET A 136 2.66 -12.76 8.28
CA MET A 136 2.18 -11.75 9.23
C MET A 136 0.73 -11.34 8.94
N THR A 137 0.19 -10.45 9.77
CA THR A 137 -1.09 -9.80 9.50
C THR A 137 -0.88 -8.77 8.39
N ASN A 138 -1.63 -8.89 7.29
CA ASN A 138 -1.63 -7.88 6.25
C ASN A 138 -2.31 -6.61 6.79
N SER A 139 -1.81 -5.44 6.43
CA SER A 139 -2.32 -4.15 6.91
C SER A 139 -2.26 -3.09 5.82
N ALA A 140 -3.24 -2.19 5.79
CA ALA A 140 -3.23 -1.05 4.88
C ALA A 140 -4.01 0.13 5.49
N ASP A 141 -3.63 1.34 5.11
CA ASP A 141 -4.24 2.58 5.59
C ASP A 141 -4.03 3.73 4.60
N TYR A 142 -4.73 4.84 4.85
CA TYR A 142 -4.49 6.11 4.17
C TYR A 142 -3.60 6.98 5.05
N SER A 143 -2.72 7.76 4.43
CA SER A 143 -1.84 8.66 5.16
C SER A 143 -1.97 10.08 4.63
N LEU A 144 -2.42 10.96 5.53
CA LEU A 144 -2.63 12.40 5.37
C LEU A 144 -1.90 13.18 6.48
N LEU A 145 -0.73 12.66 6.89
CA LEU A 145 0.11 13.26 7.91
C LEU A 145 0.75 14.55 7.41
N THR A 146 0.57 15.64 8.14
CA THR A 146 1.05 16.98 7.77
C THR A 146 2.30 17.40 8.53
N THR A 147 3.01 16.49 9.20
CA THR A 147 4.25 16.81 9.91
C THR A 147 5.25 15.67 9.81
N GLY A 148 6.54 15.99 9.98
CA GLY A 148 7.62 15.00 9.94
C GLY A 148 7.93 14.56 8.51
N LEU A 149 7.56 13.34 8.16
CA LEU A 149 7.87 12.72 6.87
C LEU A 149 6.82 12.99 5.78
N GLY A 150 5.83 13.85 6.04
CA GLY A 150 4.60 13.81 5.27
C GLY A 150 4.29 14.99 4.37
N GLU A 151 3.98 16.15 4.95
CA GLU A 151 3.26 17.22 4.21
C GLU A 151 2.19 16.65 3.28
N HIS A 152 1.49 15.61 3.76
CA HIS A 152 0.56 14.82 2.98
C HIS A 152 -0.83 15.44 3.10
N HIS A 153 -1.46 15.69 1.97
CA HIS A 153 -2.73 16.40 1.89
C HIS A 153 -3.71 15.67 0.98
N PHE A 154 -4.98 15.63 1.37
CA PHE A 154 -5.99 15.08 0.48
C PHE A 154 -6.09 15.90 -0.82
N LYS A 155 -5.80 15.27 -1.96
CA LYS A 155 -5.90 15.88 -3.31
C LYS A 155 -6.85 15.14 -4.24
N TYR A 156 -7.05 13.85 -4.00
CA TYR A 156 -7.91 12.98 -4.78
C TYR A 156 -8.52 11.92 -3.87
N ALA A 157 -9.69 11.43 -4.26
CA ALA A 157 -10.33 10.33 -3.55
C ALA A 157 -9.53 9.04 -3.73
N MET A 158 -9.47 8.26 -2.66
CA MET A 158 -8.76 6.98 -2.61
C MET A 158 -9.69 5.92 -2.02
N ASP A 159 -9.58 4.70 -2.49
CA ASP A 159 -10.29 3.55 -1.94
C ASP A 159 -9.39 2.32 -2.01
N PHE A 160 -9.52 1.45 -1.02
CA PHE A 160 -8.92 0.13 -1.11
C PHE A 160 -9.71 -0.96 -0.41
N LYS A 161 -9.44 -2.17 -0.88
CA LYS A 161 -9.83 -3.40 -0.21
C LYS A 161 -8.79 -4.47 -0.46
N PHE A 162 -8.59 -5.33 0.52
CA PHE A 162 -7.89 -6.58 0.31
C PHE A 162 -8.69 -7.49 -0.65
N THR A 163 -8.00 -8.46 -1.24
CA THR A 163 -8.57 -9.46 -2.14
C THR A 163 -7.98 -10.84 -1.83
N GLY A 164 -8.60 -11.89 -2.36
CA GLY A 164 -8.18 -13.27 -2.08
C GLY A 164 -8.85 -13.81 -0.82
N GLU A 165 -8.07 -14.38 0.09
CA GLU A 165 -8.58 -15.06 1.29
C GLU A 165 -9.26 -14.12 2.31
N CYS A 166 -8.97 -12.83 2.23
CA CYS A 166 -9.65 -11.81 3.01
C CYS A 166 -9.91 -10.56 2.17
N THR A 167 -11.05 -9.92 2.40
CA THR A 167 -11.57 -8.82 1.58
C THR A 167 -11.95 -7.59 2.40
N ALA A 168 -11.26 -7.39 3.52
CA ALA A 168 -11.49 -6.24 4.38
C ALA A 168 -11.09 -4.93 3.66
N GLY A 169 -11.78 -3.84 3.99
CA GLY A 169 -11.46 -2.50 3.52
C GLY A 169 -12.09 -1.47 4.46
N PRO A 170 -11.46 -0.32 4.71
CA PRO A 170 -11.98 0.70 5.61
C PRO A 170 -13.17 1.47 5.02
N GLY A 171 -13.36 1.36 3.71
CA GLY A 171 -14.23 2.24 2.92
C GLY A 171 -13.44 3.40 2.32
N LYS A 172 -14.16 4.24 1.57
CA LYS A 172 -13.57 5.28 0.72
C LYS A 172 -13.07 6.47 1.53
N CYS A 173 -11.88 6.96 1.17
CA CYS A 173 -11.34 8.24 1.56
C CYS A 173 -11.79 9.31 0.53
N LEU A 174 -12.78 10.13 0.91
CA LEU A 174 -13.46 11.07 0.00
C LEU A 174 -13.11 12.54 0.26
N SER A 175 -12.52 12.86 1.40
CA SER A 175 -11.98 14.19 1.74
C SER A 175 -11.01 14.08 2.92
N GLY A 176 -10.20 15.11 3.19
CA GLY A 176 -9.23 15.07 4.30
C GLY A 176 -9.83 14.73 5.67
N ASP A 177 -11.10 15.09 5.91
CA ASP A 177 -11.82 14.78 7.15
C ASP A 177 -12.72 13.52 7.06
N ASN A 178 -12.79 12.89 5.88
CA ASN A 178 -13.60 11.71 5.60
C ASN A 178 -12.75 10.60 4.97
N CYS A 179 -11.78 10.12 5.73
CA CYS A 179 -10.90 9.01 5.38
C CYS A 179 -10.86 8.01 6.53
N PRO A 180 -11.71 6.96 6.50
CA PRO A 180 -11.79 6.00 7.58
C PRO A 180 -10.44 5.29 7.81
N GLY A 181 -10.00 5.23 9.06
CA GLY A 181 -8.74 4.59 9.46
C GLY A 181 -7.47 5.35 9.08
N ALA A 182 -7.57 6.55 8.50
CA ALA A 182 -6.41 7.30 8.05
C ALA A 182 -5.58 7.88 9.19
N TYR A 183 -4.26 7.93 9.00
CA TYR A 183 -3.39 8.81 9.78
C TYR A 183 -3.57 10.26 9.32
N THR A 184 -3.94 11.18 10.21
CA THR A 184 -4.27 12.57 9.84
C THR A 184 -3.55 13.60 10.70
N GLY A 185 -3.23 14.75 10.08
CA GLY A 185 -2.66 15.90 10.77
C GLY A 185 -1.26 15.63 11.32
N ALA A 186 -0.97 16.17 12.50
CA ALA A 186 0.34 16.00 13.14
C ALA A 186 0.46 14.70 13.96
N ASP A 187 -0.67 14.03 14.24
CA ASP A 187 -0.68 12.87 15.14
C ASP A 187 -0.40 11.58 14.39
N THR A 188 0.83 11.13 14.54
CA THR A 188 1.34 9.86 14.00
C THR A 188 0.73 8.60 14.63
N PHE A 189 -0.11 8.71 15.66
CA PHE A 189 -0.78 7.59 16.30
C PHE A 189 -2.30 7.58 16.09
N SER A 190 -2.82 8.50 15.26
CA SER A 190 -4.26 8.69 15.04
C SER A 190 -4.92 7.65 14.12
N GLY A 191 -4.13 6.95 13.31
CA GLY A 191 -4.64 6.00 12.32
C GLY A 191 -5.08 4.66 12.93
N ASP A 192 -5.98 3.99 12.22
CA ASP A 192 -6.48 2.65 12.54
C ASP A 192 -6.39 1.78 11.27
N PRO A 193 -5.21 1.19 11.01
CA PRO A 193 -5.00 0.44 9.78
C PRO A 193 -5.97 -0.73 9.64
N THR A 194 -6.52 -0.90 8.45
CA THR A 194 -7.31 -2.07 8.13
C THR A 194 -6.41 -3.28 8.11
N THR A 195 -6.70 -4.26 8.96
CA THR A 195 -5.95 -5.51 9.03
C THR A 195 -6.71 -6.67 8.40
N CYS A 196 -5.97 -7.63 7.87
CA CYS A 196 -6.51 -8.72 7.08
C CYS A 196 -5.62 -9.96 7.20
N GLY A 197 -6.17 -11.05 7.75
CA GLY A 197 -5.47 -12.33 7.87
C GLY A 197 -5.72 -13.22 6.66
N GLY A 198 -4.68 -13.84 6.13
CA GLY A 198 -4.78 -14.78 5.02
C GLY A 198 -3.45 -14.94 4.27
N GLN A 199 -3.34 -16.00 3.49
CA GLN A 199 -2.24 -16.22 2.56
C GLN A 199 -2.59 -15.67 1.18
N ASN A 200 -1.57 -15.23 0.44
CA ASN A 200 -1.65 -14.74 -0.92
C ASN A 200 -2.74 -13.68 -1.09
N VAL A 201 -2.93 -12.87 -0.05
CA VAL A 201 -3.85 -11.74 -0.04
C VAL A 201 -3.38 -10.74 -1.08
N GLY A 202 -4.28 -10.23 -1.91
CA GLY A 202 -3.99 -9.11 -2.80
C GLY A 202 -4.55 -7.81 -2.24
N ILE A 203 -4.33 -6.71 -2.95
CA ILE A 203 -4.98 -5.42 -2.67
C ILE A 203 -5.50 -4.81 -3.97
N HIS A 204 -6.70 -4.25 -3.92
CA HIS A 204 -7.28 -3.47 -5.00
C HIS A 204 -7.37 -2.02 -4.53
N ILE A 205 -6.61 -1.16 -5.21
CA ILE A 205 -6.47 0.27 -4.96
C ILE A 205 -7.18 1.04 -6.08
N THR A 206 -7.99 2.02 -5.72
CA THR A 206 -8.69 2.89 -6.67
C THR A 206 -8.44 4.34 -6.33
N PHE A 207 -8.09 5.13 -7.34
CA PHE A 207 -8.03 6.58 -7.28
C PHE A 207 -9.22 7.16 -8.09
N CYS A 208 -9.99 8.09 -7.50
CA CYS A 208 -11.14 8.84 -8.08
C CYS A 208 -12.31 8.05 -8.76
#